data_AF-A0A6I9WQ17-F1
#
_entry.id   AF-A0A6I9WQ17-F1
#
_cell.length_a   1.000
_cell.length_b   1.000
_cell.length_c   1.000
_cell.angle_alpha   90.00
_cell.angle_beta   90.00
_cell.angle_gamma   90.00
#
_symmetry.space_group_name_H-M   'P 1'
#
loop_
_entity.id
_entity.type
_entity.pdbx_description
1 polymer ?
#
loop_
_entity_poly.entity_id
_entity_poly.type
_entity_poly.pdbx_seq_one_letter_code
_entity_poly.pdbx_strand_id
1 'polypeptide(L)'
;MRLLNCLVNRHWPQRVLGISKLSAFEFLKTTHPDLSNNQLLSRLRKQGIDPVEILAEHHRQLACEKELARVLRNLDVSYRIMKRIDNTMISRCVDWADLVIAIGRNGTFLLASKLITNNKTPILGINPHPGGNNTFTLPIECNGDIETIFERLRAGDYTILMRSRIHTIMTGEGLYEQTFHVHKKSRMQGEKRVE
;
A
#
# COMPACT_ATOMS: atom_id res chain seq x y z
N MET A 1 3.52 -6.72 35.61
CA MET A 1 2.80 -7.28 34.43
C MET A 1 3.82 -7.91 33.50
N ARG A 2 3.81 -9.24 33.37
CA ARG A 2 4.68 -9.97 32.43
C ARG A 2 4.17 -9.70 31.02
N LEU A 3 4.84 -8.83 30.27
CA LEU A 3 4.64 -8.71 28.84
C LEU A 3 4.93 -10.08 28.24
N LEU A 4 3.88 -10.71 27.72
CA LEU A 4 3.94 -12.01 27.07
C LEU A 4 5.11 -12.03 26.09
N ASN A 5 5.93 -13.06 26.24
CA ASN A 5 6.85 -13.59 25.24
C ASN A 5 6.05 -13.96 23.99
N CYS A 6 5.55 -12.97 23.25
CA CYS A 6 5.12 -13.14 21.88
C CYS A 6 6.41 -13.43 21.10
N LEU A 7 6.74 -14.72 21.04
CA LEU A 7 7.84 -15.36 20.35
C LEU A 7 8.44 -14.43 19.30
N VAL A 8 9.55 -13.79 19.70
CA VAL A 8 10.41 -12.97 18.85
C VAL A 8 11.11 -13.94 17.91
N ASN A 9 10.37 -14.50 16.96
CA ASN A 9 10.94 -15.19 15.82
C ASN A 9 11.50 -14.11 14.91
N ARG A 10 12.70 -13.61 15.27
CA ARG A 10 13.63 -12.90 14.39
C ARG A 10 14.10 -13.86 13.31
N HIS A 11 13.17 -14.35 12.51
CA HIS A 11 13.45 -15.26 11.43
C HIS A 11 13.46 -14.49 10.14
N TRP A 12 14.41 -14.87 9.30
CA TRP A 12 14.46 -14.44 7.93
C TRP A 12 13.13 -14.77 7.23
N PRO A 13 12.46 -13.81 6.58
CA PRO A 13 11.22 -14.09 5.88
C PRO A 13 11.49 -15.01 4.69
N GLN A 14 10.79 -16.15 4.63
CA GLN A 14 10.87 -17.04 3.47
C GLN A 14 9.86 -16.64 2.39
N ARG A 15 8.74 -16.02 2.80
CA ARG A 15 7.64 -15.59 1.93
C ARG A 15 7.28 -14.13 2.17
N VAL A 16 7.40 -13.30 1.16
CA VAL A 16 7.12 -11.86 1.22
C VAL A 16 5.94 -11.49 0.32
N LEU A 17 4.95 -10.79 0.88
CA LEU A 17 3.85 -10.21 0.13
C LEU A 17 4.02 -8.68 0.00
N GLY A 18 4.30 -8.21 -1.21
CA GLY A 18 4.25 -6.79 -1.57
C GLY A 18 2.82 -6.36 -1.92
N ILE A 19 2.25 -5.41 -1.17
CA ILE A 19 0.96 -4.79 -1.48
C ILE A 19 1.22 -3.39 -1.99
N SER A 20 1.02 -3.19 -3.29
CA SER A 20 1.37 -1.96 -3.97
C SER A 20 0.17 -1.04 -4.23
N LYS A 21 0.40 0.27 -4.05
CA LYS A 21 -0.53 1.33 -4.46
C LYS A 21 -0.80 1.21 -5.95
N LEU A 22 -2.08 1.26 -6.31
CA LEU A 22 -2.50 1.54 -7.68
C LEU A 22 -2.17 2.99 -8.02
N SER A 23 -1.27 3.23 -8.98
CA SER A 23 -0.90 4.60 -9.36
C SER A 23 -2.11 5.33 -9.95
N ALA A 24 -2.11 6.66 -9.90
CA ALA A 24 -3.19 7.45 -10.51
C ALA A 24 -3.30 7.16 -12.02
N PHE A 25 -2.15 6.99 -12.70
CA PHE A 25 -2.10 6.62 -14.10
C PHE A 25 -2.69 5.23 -14.37
N GLU A 26 -2.34 4.23 -13.54
CA GLU A 26 -2.90 2.88 -13.65
C GLU A 26 -4.41 2.87 -13.42
N PHE A 27 -4.88 3.59 -12.40
CA PHE A 27 -6.31 3.73 -12.12
C PHE A 27 -7.08 4.34 -13.30
N LEU A 28 -6.55 5.39 -13.92
CA LEU A 28 -7.14 6.01 -15.11
C LEU A 28 -7.20 5.02 -16.28
N LYS A 29 -6.13 4.25 -16.49
CA LYS A 29 -6.08 3.22 -17.53
C LYS A 29 -7.08 2.10 -17.28
N THR A 30 -7.26 1.66 -16.04
CA THR A 30 -8.28 0.66 -15.68
C THR A 30 -9.71 1.19 -15.84
N THR A 31 -9.93 2.48 -15.58
CA THR A 31 -11.26 3.12 -15.68
C THR A 31 -11.64 3.43 -17.13
N HIS A 32 -10.66 3.58 -18.02
CA HIS A 32 -10.85 3.90 -19.43
C HIS A 32 -10.01 2.98 -20.33
N PRO A 33 -10.35 1.68 -20.40
CA PRO A 33 -9.56 0.71 -21.15
C PRO A 33 -9.52 0.99 -22.66
N ASP A 34 -10.53 1.68 -23.19
CA ASP A 34 -10.65 2.01 -24.61
C ASP A 34 -9.75 3.18 -25.05
N LEU A 35 -9.17 3.91 -24.08
CA LEU A 35 -8.31 5.06 -24.38
C LEU A 35 -6.84 4.66 -24.43
N SER A 36 -6.16 5.12 -25.48
CA SER A 36 -4.70 5.06 -25.56
C SER A 36 -4.04 5.93 -24.49
N ASN A 37 -2.78 5.62 -24.15
CA ASN A 37 -1.99 6.42 -23.21
C ASN A 37 -1.96 7.92 -23.60
N ASN A 38 -1.81 8.23 -24.90
CA ASN A 38 -1.78 9.62 -25.37
C ASN A 38 -3.12 10.34 -25.18
N GLN A 39 -4.24 9.64 -25.38
CA GLN A 39 -5.57 10.18 -25.13
C GLN A 39 -5.81 10.43 -23.65
N LEU A 40 -5.35 9.54 -22.77
CA LEU A 40 -5.40 9.73 -21.32
C LEU A 40 -4.60 10.95 -20.87
N LEU A 41 -3.37 11.11 -21.37
CA LEU A 41 -2.54 12.27 -21.06
C LEU A 41 -3.14 13.58 -21.57
N SER A 42 -3.76 13.58 -22.75
CA SER A 42 -4.49 14.74 -23.29
C SER A 42 -5.68 15.11 -22.40
N ARG A 43 -6.42 14.11 -21.90
CA ARG A 43 -7.55 14.32 -20.98
C ARG A 43 -7.10 14.92 -19.65
N LEU A 44 -5.98 14.46 -19.09
CA LEU A 44 -5.39 15.04 -17.88
C LEU A 44 -5.07 16.53 -18.06
N ARG A 45 -4.43 16.90 -19.18
CA ARG A 45 -4.13 18.31 -19.50
C ARG A 45 -5.40 19.15 -19.57
N LYS A 46 -6.47 18.65 -20.19
CA LYS A 46 -7.77 19.35 -20.29
C LYS A 46 -8.43 19.58 -18.92
N GLN A 47 -8.12 18.75 -17.93
CA GLN A 47 -8.59 18.88 -16.54
C GLN A 47 -7.68 19.76 -15.66
N GLY A 48 -6.63 20.36 -16.24
CA GLY A 48 -5.64 21.14 -15.49
C GLY A 48 -4.69 20.30 -14.64
N ILE A 49 -4.62 18.98 -14.87
CA ILE A 49 -3.71 18.08 -14.16
C ILE A 49 -2.42 17.97 -14.96
N ASP A 50 -1.27 18.18 -14.32
CA ASP A 50 0.03 17.98 -14.93
C ASP A 50 0.31 16.48 -15.17
N PRO A 51 0.36 16.01 -16.43
CA PRO A 51 0.60 14.60 -16.72
C PRO A 51 2.04 14.18 -16.42
N VAL A 52 2.98 15.12 -16.36
CA VAL A 52 4.40 14.82 -16.11
C VAL A 52 4.57 14.24 -14.72
N GLU A 53 4.04 14.90 -13.70
CA GLU A 53 4.13 14.41 -12.32
C GLU A 53 3.36 13.08 -12.12
N ILE A 54 2.20 12.93 -12.76
CA ILE A 54 1.43 11.67 -12.71
C ILE A 54 2.23 10.49 -13.28
N LEU A 55 2.93 10.70 -14.39
CA LEU A 55 3.79 9.69 -14.99
C LEU A 55 5.06 9.45 -14.17
N ALA A 56 5.68 10.51 -13.64
CA ALA A 56 6.85 10.40 -12.79
C ALA A 56 6.53 9.57 -11.52
N GLU A 57 5.40 9.85 -10.88
CA GLU A 57 4.89 9.05 -9.76
C GLU A 57 4.66 7.59 -10.15
N HIS A 58 4.04 7.35 -11.31
CA HIS A 58 3.81 5.99 -11.79
C HIS A 58 5.12 5.24 -12.05
N HIS A 59 6.14 5.90 -12.62
CA HIS A 59 7.43 5.30 -12.89
C HIS A 59 8.22 5.01 -11.62
N ARG A 60 8.27 5.93 -10.64
CA ARG A 60 8.81 5.66 -9.29
C ARG A 60 8.10 4.47 -8.66
N GLN A 61 6.78 4.44 -8.86
CA GLN A 61 5.87 3.32 -8.66
C GLN A 61 6.47 1.96 -9.01
N LEU A 62 6.58 1.80 -10.32
CA LEU A 62 7.01 0.58 -10.97
C LEU A 62 8.48 0.26 -10.71
N ALA A 63 9.34 1.28 -10.60
CA ALA A 63 10.76 1.10 -10.30
C ALA A 63 10.95 0.44 -8.93
N CYS A 64 10.24 0.93 -7.89
CA CYS A 64 10.31 0.34 -6.55
C CYS A 64 9.78 -1.11 -6.52
N GLU A 65 8.70 -1.41 -7.24
CA GLU A 65 8.18 -2.78 -7.33
C GLU A 65 9.18 -3.74 -8.00
N LYS A 66 9.78 -3.31 -9.11
CA LYS A 66 10.80 -4.08 -9.84
C LYS A 66 12.03 -4.31 -8.99
N GLU A 67 12.47 -3.27 -8.27
CA GLU A 67 13.63 -3.36 -7.40
C GLU A 67 13.38 -4.31 -6.22
N LEU A 68 12.21 -4.23 -5.58
CA LEU A 68 11.83 -5.18 -4.54
C LEU A 68 11.83 -6.62 -5.06
N ALA A 69 11.25 -6.85 -6.24
CA ALA A 69 11.24 -8.17 -6.88
C ALA A 69 12.65 -8.67 -7.21
N ARG A 70 13.55 -7.78 -7.64
CA ARG A 70 14.96 -8.10 -7.92
C ARG A 70 15.68 -8.53 -6.64
N VAL A 71 15.59 -7.72 -5.59
CA VAL A 71 16.24 -7.99 -4.30
C VAL A 71 15.74 -9.30 -3.69
N LEU A 72 14.43 -9.52 -3.64
CA LEU A 72 13.83 -10.75 -3.11
C LEU A 72 14.29 -12.00 -3.89
N ARG A 73 14.37 -11.90 -5.22
CA ARG A 73 14.87 -12.98 -6.07
C ARG A 73 16.34 -13.29 -5.81
N ASN A 74 17.18 -12.27 -5.67
CA ASN A 74 18.61 -12.43 -5.39
C ASN A 74 18.86 -13.07 -4.02
N LEU A 75 17.94 -12.87 -3.08
CA LEU A 75 17.99 -13.41 -1.73
C LEU A 75 17.31 -14.79 -1.58
N ASP A 76 16.85 -15.38 -2.68
CA ASP A 76 16.08 -16.64 -2.72
C ASP A 76 14.85 -16.64 -1.80
N VAL A 77 14.16 -15.50 -1.74
CA VAL A 77 12.91 -15.32 -0.97
C VAL A 77 11.74 -15.47 -1.93
N SER A 78 10.79 -16.34 -1.58
CA SER A 78 9.53 -16.46 -2.35
C SER A 78 8.71 -15.18 -2.20
N TYR A 79 8.20 -14.63 -3.30
CA TYR A 79 7.46 -13.37 -3.23
C TYR A 79 6.23 -13.31 -4.12
N ARG A 80 5.29 -12.45 -3.72
CA ARG A 80 4.15 -12.01 -4.53
C ARG A 80 4.05 -10.49 -4.42
N ILE A 81 3.96 -9.79 -5.55
CA ILE A 81 3.69 -8.35 -5.56
C ILE A 81 2.33 -8.15 -6.23
N MET A 82 1.39 -7.56 -5.50
CA MET A 82 0.01 -7.39 -5.94
C MET A 82 -0.39 -5.92 -5.89
N LYS A 83 -1.14 -5.48 -6.91
CA LYS A 83 -1.80 -4.18 -6.91
C LYS A 83 -3.05 -4.23 -6.06
N ARG A 84 -3.35 -3.14 -5.35
CA ARG A 84 -4.53 -2.99 -4.50
C ARG A 84 -5.83 -2.78 -5.30
N ILE A 85 -6.15 -3.72 -6.19
CA ILE A 85 -7.39 -3.76 -6.97
C ILE A 85 -8.36 -4.80 -6.37
N ASP A 86 -7.83 -5.96 -5.92
CA ASP A 86 -8.64 -7.08 -5.43
C ASP A 86 -8.32 -7.44 -3.97
N ASN A 87 -9.15 -6.93 -3.05
CA ASN A 87 -8.97 -7.19 -1.62
C ASN A 87 -9.17 -8.66 -1.24
N THR A 88 -10.00 -9.40 -1.97
CA THR A 88 -10.31 -10.81 -1.66
C THR A 88 -9.10 -11.69 -1.95
N MET A 89 -8.45 -11.48 -3.10
CA MET A 89 -7.22 -12.21 -3.44
C MET A 89 -6.04 -11.83 -2.53
N ILE A 90 -5.91 -10.55 -2.17
CA ILE A 90 -4.85 -10.10 -1.26
C ILE A 90 -5.04 -10.72 0.13
N SER A 91 -6.28 -10.79 0.64
CA SER A 91 -6.54 -11.42 1.94
C SER A 91 -6.04 -12.86 2.01
N ARG A 92 -6.25 -13.66 0.96
CA ARG A 92 -5.73 -15.04 0.87
C ARG A 92 -4.21 -15.10 0.79
N CYS A 93 -3.57 -14.08 0.24
CA CYS A 93 -2.11 -14.01 0.15
C CYS A 93 -1.46 -13.57 1.47
N VAL A 94 -2.17 -12.86 2.34
CA VAL A 94 -1.65 -12.45 3.65
C VAL A 94 -1.35 -13.68 4.52
N ASP A 95 -2.22 -14.69 4.51
CA ASP A 95 -2.00 -15.93 5.29
C ASP A 95 -0.81 -16.76 4.77
N TRP A 96 -0.42 -16.56 3.51
CA TRP A 96 0.76 -17.20 2.92
C TRP A 96 2.07 -16.50 3.29
N ALA A 97 2.05 -15.23 3.69
CA ALA A 97 3.25 -14.42 3.87
C ALA A 97 3.78 -14.44 5.30
N ASP A 98 5.12 -14.45 5.42
CA ASP A 98 5.82 -14.28 6.69
C ASP A 98 6.14 -12.79 6.96
N LEU A 99 6.16 -11.97 5.91
CA LEU A 99 6.31 -10.53 5.97
C LEU A 99 5.45 -9.86 4.89
N VAL A 100 4.71 -8.82 5.27
CA VAL A 100 3.99 -7.96 4.33
C VAL A 100 4.77 -6.66 4.12
N ILE A 101 4.93 -6.23 2.87
CA ILE A 101 5.54 -4.95 2.52
C ILE A 101 4.51 -4.08 1.80
N ALA A 102 4.09 -2.98 2.43
CA ALA A 102 3.23 -1.99 1.80
C ALA A 102 4.07 -1.02 0.95
N ILE A 103 3.79 -0.95 -0.35
CA ILE A 103 4.51 -0.08 -1.29
C ILE A 103 3.64 1.13 -1.61
N GLY A 104 4.00 2.28 -1.06
CA GLY A 104 3.29 3.54 -1.21
C GLY A 104 3.36 4.40 0.07
N ARG A 105 2.44 5.34 0.22
CA ARG A 105 2.39 6.23 1.40
C ARG A 105 1.63 5.61 2.57
N ASN A 106 1.52 6.36 3.68
CA ASN A 106 0.77 5.98 4.89
C ASN A 106 -0.61 5.34 4.62
N GLY A 107 -1.38 5.86 3.66
CA GLY A 107 -2.71 5.31 3.33
C GLY A 107 -2.64 3.88 2.78
N THR A 108 -1.61 3.55 2.01
CA THR A 108 -1.36 2.18 1.54
C THR A 108 -0.98 1.28 2.70
N PHE A 109 -0.11 1.74 3.60
CA PHE A 109 0.25 1.00 4.81
C PHE A 109 -0.97 0.68 5.67
N LEU A 110 -1.81 1.68 5.96
CA LEU A 110 -3.01 1.48 6.78
C LEU A 110 -3.98 0.48 6.12
N LEU A 111 -4.21 0.60 4.82
CA LEU A 111 -5.10 -0.31 4.10
C LEU A 111 -4.54 -1.73 3.99
N ALA A 112 -3.23 -1.89 3.77
CA ALA A 112 -2.57 -3.18 3.81
C ALA A 112 -2.65 -3.80 5.22
N SER A 113 -2.43 -3.00 6.27
CA SER A 113 -2.49 -3.46 7.66
C SER A 113 -3.87 -4.02 8.01
N LYS A 114 -4.96 -3.44 7.48
CA LYS A 114 -6.34 -3.93 7.70
C LYS A 114 -6.52 -5.38 7.27
N LEU A 115 -5.79 -5.83 6.24
CA LEU A 115 -5.87 -7.20 5.72
C LEU A 115 -5.16 -8.22 6.61
N ILE A 116 -4.27 -7.76 7.50
CA ILE A 116 -3.60 -8.59 8.50
C ILE A 116 -4.48 -8.64 9.74
N THR A 117 -5.10 -9.78 9.98
CA THR A 117 -6.03 -10.03 11.10
C THR A 117 -5.38 -10.76 12.27
N ASN A 118 -4.21 -11.37 12.05
CA ASN A 118 -3.44 -12.06 13.07
C ASN A 118 -2.36 -11.14 13.70
N ASN A 119 -1.76 -11.58 14.81
CA ASN A 119 -0.69 -10.86 15.52
C ASN A 119 0.72 -11.42 15.25
N LYS A 120 0.88 -12.24 14.21
CA LYS A 120 2.12 -12.97 13.88
C LYS A 120 2.81 -12.43 12.64
N THR A 121 2.06 -11.91 11.67
CA THR A 121 2.59 -11.40 10.41
C THR A 121 2.97 -9.92 10.55
N PRO A 122 4.26 -9.55 10.58
CA PRO A 122 4.69 -8.16 10.58
C PRO A 122 4.40 -7.47 9.24
N ILE A 123 4.32 -6.14 9.29
CA ILE A 123 4.20 -5.28 8.11
C ILE A 123 5.26 -4.20 8.13
N LEU A 124 5.90 -3.99 6.97
CA LEU A 124 6.84 -2.91 6.70
C LEU A 124 6.28 -1.98 5.62
N GLY A 125 6.43 -0.67 5.78
CA GLY A 125 6.04 0.30 4.78
C GLY A 125 7.24 0.87 4.03
N ILE A 126 7.20 0.85 2.70
CA ILE A 126 8.18 1.50 1.83
C ILE A 126 7.48 2.52 0.94
N ASN A 127 8.06 3.70 0.80
CA ASN A 127 7.46 4.81 0.06
C ASN A 127 8.38 5.24 -1.11
N PRO A 128 7.96 4.97 -2.36
CA PRO A 128 8.69 5.36 -3.58
C PRO A 128 8.76 6.87 -3.85
N HIS A 129 8.15 7.69 -2.98
CA HIS A 129 8.03 9.14 -3.13
C HIS A 129 8.77 9.86 -2.01
N PRO A 130 10.09 10.10 -2.15
CA PRO A 130 10.85 10.87 -1.16
C PRO A 130 10.31 12.31 -1.16
N GLY A 131 9.52 12.66 -0.15
CA GLY A 131 8.85 13.96 -0.06
C GLY A 131 7.62 13.94 0.86
N GLY A 132 7.63 14.83 1.86
CA GLY A 132 6.52 15.02 2.80
C GLY A 132 6.56 14.11 4.03
N ASN A 133 5.72 14.45 5.02
CA ASN A 133 5.68 13.74 6.30
C ASN A 133 5.15 12.31 6.14
N ASN A 134 5.98 11.35 6.51
CA ASN A 134 5.63 9.93 6.53
C ASN A 134 5.88 9.38 7.93
N THR A 135 4.90 8.64 8.46
CA THR A 135 4.96 8.10 9.84
C THR A 135 5.09 6.59 9.82
N PHE A 136 4.49 5.94 8.81
CA PHE A 136 4.41 4.47 8.74
C PHE A 136 5.26 3.86 7.63
N THR A 137 5.88 4.68 6.79
CA THR A 137 6.58 4.22 5.59
C THR A 137 7.95 4.85 5.49
N LEU A 138 8.97 4.02 5.25
CA LEU A 138 10.34 4.48 4.97
C LEU A 138 10.38 5.12 3.58
N PRO A 139 10.82 6.37 3.42
CA PRO A 139 11.11 6.92 2.10
C PRO A 139 12.24 6.10 1.47
N ILE A 140 12.09 5.79 0.18
CA ILE A 140 13.07 5.03 -0.58
C ILE A 140 13.46 5.84 -1.80
N GLU A 141 14.76 6.09 -1.94
CA GLU A 141 15.39 6.45 -3.20
C GLU A 141 15.73 5.13 -3.90
N CYS A 142 15.36 4.98 -5.17
CA CYS A 142 15.39 3.69 -5.86
C CYS A 142 16.80 3.15 -6.18
N ASN A 143 17.82 3.47 -5.37
CA ASN A 143 19.18 2.96 -5.44
C ASN A 143 19.60 2.39 -4.08
N GLY A 144 19.67 1.06 -3.94
CA GLY A 144 20.31 0.38 -2.80
C GLY A 144 19.51 0.34 -1.49
N ASP A 145 18.61 1.28 -1.24
CA ASP A 145 17.81 1.36 0.00
C ASP A 145 17.05 0.06 0.34
N ILE A 146 16.50 -0.62 -0.68
CA ILE A 146 15.78 -1.88 -0.47
C ILE A 146 16.74 -3.00 -0.04
N GLU A 147 17.95 -3.05 -0.61
CA GLU A 147 18.97 -4.02 -0.18
C GLU A 147 19.35 -3.78 1.28
N THR A 148 19.60 -2.52 1.64
CA THR A 148 19.91 -2.13 3.03
C THR A 148 18.79 -2.50 4.00
N ILE A 149 17.52 -2.38 3.60
CA ILE A 149 16.39 -2.86 4.42
C ILE A 149 16.53 -4.36 4.71
N PHE A 150 16.82 -5.18 3.70
CA PHE A 150 16.97 -6.63 3.87
C PHE A 150 18.25 -7.01 4.62
N GLU A 151 19.33 -6.25 4.48
CA GLU A 151 20.54 -6.39 5.31
C GLU A 151 20.25 -6.14 6.78
N ARG A 152 19.52 -5.05 7.11
CA ARG A 152 19.09 -4.77 8.49
C ARG A 152 18.13 -5.83 9.01
N LEU A 153 17.20 -6.32 8.19
CA LEU A 153 16.35 -7.45 8.54
C LEU A 153 17.16 -8.72 8.84
N ARG A 154 18.22 -8.99 8.06
CA ARG A 154 19.12 -10.12 8.29
C ARG A 154 19.91 -9.97 9.59
N ALA A 155 20.41 -8.77 9.86
CA ALA A 155 21.18 -8.44 11.05
C ALA A 155 20.34 -8.39 12.33
N GLY A 156 19.01 -8.36 12.22
CA GLY A 156 18.12 -8.15 13.37
C GLY A 156 18.10 -6.70 13.84
N ASP A 157 18.54 -5.76 13.01
CA ASP A 157 18.58 -4.31 13.30
C ASP A 157 17.22 -3.67 13.01
N TYR A 158 16.22 -4.07 13.79
CA TYR A 158 14.88 -3.52 13.75
C TYR A 158 14.15 -3.79 15.07
N THR A 159 13.07 -3.04 15.29
CA THR A 159 12.13 -3.28 16.38
C THR A 159 10.78 -3.66 15.81
N ILE A 160 10.13 -4.64 16.44
CA ILE A 160 8.75 -5.01 16.11
C ILE A 160 7.84 -4.25 17.08
N LEU A 161 6.94 -3.45 16.53
CA LEU A 161 5.98 -2.68 17.31
C LEU A 161 4.57 -3.28 17.15
N MET A 162 4.06 -3.86 18.23
CA MET A 162 2.65 -4.24 18.30
C MET A 162 1.78 -2.99 18.50
N ARG A 163 0.77 -2.82 17.65
CA ARG A 163 -0.15 -1.67 17.67
C ARG A 163 -1.56 -2.13 17.97
N SER A 164 -2.21 -1.49 18.94
CA SER A 164 -3.63 -1.70 19.25
C SER A 164 -4.51 -1.26 18.09
N ARG A 165 -5.62 -1.97 17.88
CA ARG A 165 -6.66 -1.61 16.91
C ARG A 165 -7.99 -1.46 17.64
N ILE A 166 -8.71 -0.39 17.28
CA ILE A 166 -10.06 -0.16 17.79
C ILE A 166 -11.03 -0.92 16.89
N HIS A 167 -11.85 -1.77 17.48
CA HIS A 167 -12.99 -2.40 16.82
C HIS A 167 -14.26 -1.67 17.25
N THR A 168 -15.03 -1.19 16.28
CA THR A 168 -16.28 -0.47 16.54
C THR A 168 -17.45 -1.32 16.09
N ILE A 169 -18.44 -1.50 16.96
CA ILE A 169 -19.72 -2.14 16.65
C ILE A 169 -20.79 -1.04 16.69
N MET A 170 -21.58 -0.93 15.63
CA MET A 170 -22.71 0.00 15.55
C MET A 170 -24.01 -0.78 15.79
N THR A 171 -24.86 -0.29 16.69
CA THR A 171 -26.15 -0.91 17.04
C THR A 171 -27.25 0.17 17.01
N GLY A 172 -28.45 -0.19 16.57
CA GLY A 172 -29.57 0.73 16.43
C GLY A 172 -30.56 0.32 15.35
N GLU A 173 -31.74 0.96 15.34
CA GLU A 173 -32.68 0.88 14.22
C GLU A 173 -32.24 1.82 13.08
N GLY A 174 -32.54 1.45 11.84
CA GLY A 174 -32.25 2.28 10.67
C GLY A 174 -30.78 2.41 10.25
N LEU A 175 -29.83 1.60 10.78
CA LEU A 175 -28.40 1.71 10.47
C LEU A 175 -28.02 1.61 8.99
N TYR A 176 -28.86 0.94 8.20
CA TYR A 176 -28.68 0.73 6.76
C TYR A 176 -29.70 1.48 5.92
N GLU A 177 -30.54 2.30 6.54
CA GLU A 177 -31.48 3.15 5.82
C GLU A 177 -30.75 4.26 5.06
N GLN A 178 -31.41 4.78 4.02
CA GLN A 178 -30.85 5.86 3.24
C GLN A 178 -30.60 7.06 4.15
N THR A 179 -29.36 7.52 4.18
CA THR A 179 -28.96 8.68 4.99
C THR A 179 -29.78 9.90 4.59
N PHE A 180 -30.57 10.43 5.53
CA PHE A 180 -31.41 11.61 5.30
C PHE A 180 -30.57 12.90 5.13
N HIS A 181 -29.38 12.93 5.74
CA HIS A 181 -28.43 14.04 5.61
C HIS A 181 -26.98 13.53 5.53
N VAL A 182 -26.36 13.72 4.36
CA VAL A 182 -24.90 13.66 4.22
C VAL A 182 -24.38 15.09 4.23
N HIS A 183 -23.61 15.45 5.25
CA HIS A 183 -23.01 16.78 5.32
C HIS A 183 -22.06 16.98 4.13
N LYS A 184 -22.32 17.99 3.29
CA LYS A 184 -21.56 18.32 2.07
C LYS A 184 -20.12 18.82 2.32
N LYS A 185 -19.49 18.50 3.44
CA LYS A 185 -18.03 18.69 3.59
C LYS A 185 -17.31 17.45 3.10
N SER A 186 -17.22 17.32 1.77
CA SER A 186 -16.36 16.34 1.13
C SER A 186 -15.81 16.93 -0.17
N ARG A 187 -14.57 17.41 -0.07
CA ARG A 187 -13.59 17.68 -1.13
C ARG A 187 -13.95 18.73 -2.20
N MET A 188 -13.02 19.66 -2.38
CA MET A 188 -13.03 20.71 -3.40
C MET A 188 -13.31 20.15 -4.80
N GLN A 189 -14.25 20.82 -5.49
CA GLN A 189 -14.53 20.93 -6.94
C GLN A 189 -14.37 19.69 -7.85
N GLY A 190 -15.50 19.20 -8.39
CA GLY A 190 -15.52 18.67 -9.75
C GLY A 190 -16.52 17.57 -10.11
N GLU A 191 -17.03 16.78 -9.16
CA GLU A 191 -17.86 15.62 -9.51
C GLU A 191 -19.35 15.92 -9.33
N LYS A 192 -20.02 16.27 -10.43
CA LYS A 192 -21.48 16.07 -10.52
C LYS A 192 -21.73 14.58 -10.63
N ARG A 193 -22.55 14.03 -9.73
CA ARG A 193 -23.18 12.73 -9.93
C ARG A 193 -24.14 12.85 -11.11
N VAL A 194 -24.00 11.96 -12.09
CA VAL A 194 -25.03 11.73 -13.10
C VAL A 194 -26.17 11.00 -12.40
N GLU A 195 -27.39 11.48 -12.62
CA GLU A 195 -28.65 10.90 -12.12
C GLU A 195 -28.87 9.47 -12.62
#